data_AF-A0A8S9XT56-F1
#
_entry.id   AF-A0A8S9XT56-F1
#
_cell.length_a   1.000
_cell.length_b   1.000
_cell.length_c   1.000
_cell.angle_alpha   90.00
_cell.angle_beta   90.00
_cell.angle_gamma   90.00
#
_symmetry.space_group_name_H-M   'P 1'
#
loop_
_entity.id
_entity.type
_entity.pdbx_description
1 polymer ?
#
loop_
_entity_poly.entity_id
_entity_poly.type
_entity_poly.pdbx_seq_one_letter_code
_entity_poly.pdbx_strand_id
1 'polypeptide(L)'
;MPFNMNVERITSQRGKELLVIDRHPFSKARDLNTGEMKWRCCVRTCAAMAKTIGDSNTVTESNLQHTHPKRSERNIILFLENRFEECQTEHVLLAP
;
A
#
# COMPACT_ATOMS: atom_id res chain seq x y z
N MET A 1 -22.95 5.84 9.45
CA MET A 1 -21.67 6.53 9.77
C MET A 1 -20.59 5.85 8.96
N PRO A 2 -20.10 6.43 7.85
CA PRO A 2 -18.98 5.82 7.15
C PRO A 2 -17.73 5.98 8.02
N PHE A 3 -17.04 4.88 8.27
CA PHE A 3 -15.71 4.92 8.86
C PHE A 3 -14.79 5.60 7.84
N ASN A 4 -14.27 6.79 8.17
CA ASN A 4 -13.31 7.47 7.31
C ASN A 4 -12.04 6.64 7.24
N MET A 5 -11.93 5.79 6.22
CA MET A 5 -10.66 5.20 5.83
C MET A 5 -9.77 6.33 5.31
N ASN A 6 -8.63 6.54 5.96
CA ASN A 6 -7.65 7.52 5.51
C ASN A 6 -6.93 6.95 4.29
N VAL A 7 -7.12 7.60 3.14
CA VAL A 7 -6.55 7.21 1.85
C VAL A 7 -5.74 8.38 1.29
N GLU A 8 -4.45 8.18 1.14
CA GLU A 8 -3.51 9.20 0.70
C GLU A 8 -2.73 8.70 -0.52
N ARG A 9 -2.62 9.54 -1.55
CA ARG A 9 -1.73 9.30 -2.69
C ARG A 9 -0.48 10.11 -2.50
N ILE A 10 0.63 9.49 -2.84
CA ILE A 10 1.94 10.05 -2.59
C ILE A 10 2.87 9.57 -3.70
N THR A 11 3.84 10.42 -4.05
CA THR A 11 4.82 10.09 -5.06
C THR A 11 6.13 9.77 -4.37
N SER A 12 6.67 8.57 -4.62
CA SER A 12 8.02 8.21 -4.21
C SER A 12 9.03 9.18 -4.83
N GLN A 13 10.17 9.38 -4.18
CA GLN A 13 11.28 10.17 -4.75
C GLN A 13 11.75 9.66 -6.13
N ARG A 14 11.48 8.39 -6.46
CA ARG A 14 11.77 7.80 -7.77
C ARG A 14 10.68 8.09 -8.83
N GLY A 15 9.73 8.97 -8.53
CA GLY A 15 8.61 9.34 -9.41
C GLY A 15 7.50 8.29 -9.49
N LYS A 16 7.49 7.28 -8.61
CA LYS A 16 6.45 6.23 -8.60
C LYS A 16 5.30 6.59 -7.67
N GLU A 17 4.07 6.47 -8.16
CA GLU A 17 2.87 6.65 -7.35
C GLU A 17 2.67 5.49 -6.36
N LEU A 18 2.37 5.85 -5.13
CA LEU A 18 2.02 4.95 -4.04
C LEU A 18 0.71 5.42 -3.41
N LEU A 19 -0.08 4.45 -2.95
CA LEU A 19 -1.34 4.67 -2.27
C LEU A 19 -1.20 4.18 -0.82
N VAL A 20 -1.47 5.02 0.16
CA VAL A 20 -1.45 4.66 1.58
C VAL A 20 -2.88 4.54 2.06
N ILE A 21 -3.26 3.34 2.48
CA ILE A 21 -4.58 3.06 3.07
C ILE A 21 -4.34 2.57 4.50
N ASP A 22 -4.90 3.26 5.48
CA ASP A 22 -4.80 2.90 6.91
C ASP A 22 -3.37 2.55 7.35
N ARG A 23 -2.39 3.39 6.96
CA ARG A 23 -0.95 3.22 7.25
C ARG A 23 -0.25 2.04 6.56
N HIS A 24 -0.88 1.41 5.57
CA HIS A 24 -0.25 0.43 4.70
C HIS A 24 0.03 1.05 3.33
N PRO A 25 1.29 1.05 2.85
CA PRO A 25 1.61 1.49 1.50
C PRO A 25 1.29 0.39 0.48
N PHE A 26 0.70 0.81 -0.62
CA PHE A 26 0.37 0.02 -1.79
C PHE A 26 1.05 0.63 -3.00
N SER A 27 1.57 -0.23 -3.88
CA SER A 27 2.15 0.16 -5.16
C SER A 27 1.17 -0.14 -6.29
N LYS A 28 1.18 0.72 -7.32
CA LYS A 28 0.39 0.50 -8.53
C LYS A 28 0.83 -0.81 -9.20
N ALA A 29 -0.13 -1.73 -9.38
CA ALA A 29 0.12 -3.02 -9.99
C ALA A 29 -0.20 -2.99 -11.48
N ARG A 30 -1.41 -2.56 -11.85
CA ARG A 30 -1.85 -2.38 -13.25
C ARG A 30 -3.14 -1.58 -13.32
N ASP A 31 -3.38 -0.97 -14.47
CA ASP A 31 -4.68 -0.41 -14.82
C ASP A 31 -5.65 -1.54 -15.24
N LEU A 32 -6.92 -1.40 -14.89
CA LEU A 32 -8.00 -2.31 -15.24
C LEU A 32 -8.80 -1.73 -16.41
N ASN A 33 -9.41 -2.62 -17.22
CA ASN A 33 -10.22 -2.23 -18.37
C ASN A 33 -11.45 -1.38 -18.02
N THR A 34 -11.84 -1.36 -16.74
CA THR A 34 -12.93 -0.57 -16.17
C THR A 34 -12.55 0.90 -15.94
N GLY A 35 -11.30 1.29 -16.17
CA GLY A 35 -10.78 2.62 -15.81
C GLY A 35 -10.32 2.72 -14.35
N GLU A 36 -10.33 1.60 -13.63
CA GLU A 36 -9.82 1.50 -12.26
C GLU A 36 -8.33 1.19 -12.24
N MET A 37 -7.62 1.71 -11.24
CA MET A 37 -6.23 1.33 -10.97
C MET A 37 -6.21 0.28 -9.87
N LYS A 38 -5.54 -0.84 -10.12
CA LYS A 38 -5.31 -1.88 -9.13
C LYS A 38 -4.00 -1.62 -8.40
N TRP A 39 -4.09 -1.59 -7.09
CA TRP A 39 -3.00 -1.44 -6.13
C TRP A 39 -2.79 -2.73 -5.36
N ARG A 40 -1.54 -3.05 -5.07
CA ARG A 40 -1.16 -4.18 -4.23
C ARG A 40 -0.29 -3.70 -3.09
N CYS A 41 -0.44 -4.34 -1.93
CA CYS A 41 0.45 -4.03 -0.82
C CYS A 41 1.90 -4.18 -1.26
N CYS A 42 2.75 -3.29 -0.76
CA CYS A 42 4.16 -3.33 -1.10
C CYS A 42 4.82 -4.64 -0.63
N VAL A 43 4.35 -5.25 0.45
CA VAL A 43 4.85 -6.54 0.95
C VAL A 43 4.46 -7.67 0.00
N ARG A 44 5.45 -8.34 -0.61
CA ARG A 44 5.23 -9.39 -1.63
C ARG A 44 4.43 -10.60 -1.14
N THR A 45 4.55 -10.96 0.13
CA THR A 45 3.83 -12.07 0.77
C THR A 45 2.40 -11.69 1.17
N CYS A 46 2.01 -10.43 0.99
CA CYS A 46 0.69 -9.94 1.35
C CYS A 46 -0.29 -10.02 0.18
N ALA A 47 -1.47 -10.59 0.42
CA ALA A 47 -2.56 -10.65 -0.55
C ALA A 47 -3.44 -9.38 -0.56
N ALA A 48 -3.13 -8.40 0.28
CA ALA A 48 -3.92 -7.17 0.38
C ALA A 48 -3.83 -6.35 -0.91
N MET A 49 -4.98 -5.82 -1.33
CA MET A 49 -5.14 -5.11 -2.59
C MET A 49 -6.19 -4.02 -2.47
N ALA A 50 -6.13 -3.03 -3.36
CA ALA A 50 -7.16 -2.02 -3.49
C ALA A 50 -7.38 -1.66 -4.95
N LYS A 51 -8.56 -1.15 -5.26
CA LYS A 51 -8.92 -0.57 -6.55
C LYS A 51 -9.39 0.86 -6.33
N THR A 52 -8.93 1.76 -7.17
CA THR A 52 -9.35 3.17 -7.15
C THR A 52 -9.80 3.59 -8.53
N ILE A 53 -10.74 4.54 -8.63
CA ILE A 53 -11.14 5.10 -9.92
C ILE A 53 -10.33 6.37 -10.22
N GLY A 54 -9.70 6.40 -11.40
CA GLY A 54 -8.98 7.58 -11.91
C GLY A 54 -7.93 8.13 -10.94
N ASP A 55 -7.80 9.45 -10.90
CA ASP A 55 -6.89 10.19 -10.00
C ASP A 55 -7.49 10.46 -8.61
N SER A 56 -8.72 10.01 -8.35
CA SER A 56 -9.40 10.25 -7.08
C SER A 56 -9.01 9.22 -6.02
N ASN A 57 -8.82 9.62 -4.76
CA ASN A 57 -8.57 8.70 -3.63
C ASN A 57 -9.80 7.83 -3.26
N THR A 58 -10.77 7.73 -4.15
CA THR A 58 -11.98 6.92 -4.02
C THR A 58 -11.62 5.46 -4.26
N VAL A 59 -11.62 4.69 -3.18
CA VAL A 59 -11.47 3.24 -3.21
C VAL A 59 -12.82 2.61 -3.57
N THR A 60 -12.88 1.87 -4.67
CA THR A 60 -14.09 1.12 -5.10
C THR A 60 -14.16 -0.26 -4.48
N GLU A 61 -13.01 -0.90 -4.34
CA GLU A 61 -12.86 -2.24 -3.80
C GLU A 61 -11.55 -2.31 -3.03
N SER A 62 -11.55 -2.94 -1.87
CA SER A 62 -10.31 -3.23 -1.17
C SER A 62 -10.40 -4.55 -0.42
N ASN A 63 -9.27 -5.26 -0.41
CA ASN A 63 -8.99 -6.35 0.49
C ASN A 63 -7.85 -5.89 1.41
N LEU A 64 -8.20 -5.45 2.62
CA LEU A 64 -7.24 -4.99 3.64
C LEU A 64 -6.86 -6.10 4.63
N GLN A 65 -7.01 -7.36 4.22
CA GLN A 65 -6.56 -8.50 5.03
C GLN A 65 -5.05 -8.66 4.89
N HIS A 66 -4.31 -8.01 5.80
CA HIS A 66 -2.87 -8.11 5.89
C HIS A 66 -2.46 -9.31 6.76
N THR A 67 -1.50 -10.09 6.26
CA THR A 67 -0.84 -11.19 6.99
C THR A 67 0.41 -10.74 7.75
N HIS A 68 0.64 -9.43 7.81
CA HIS A 68 1.82 -8.80 8.39
C HIS A 68 1.40 -7.57 9.22
N PRO A 69 2.21 -7.16 10.20
CA PRO A 69 1.92 -6.00 11.02
C PRO A 69 1.91 -4.69 10.20
N LYS A 70 1.18 -3.70 10.73
CA LYS A 70 1.25 -2.31 10.27
C LYS A 70 2.69 -1.81 10.33
N ARG A 71 3.11 -1.05 9.33
CA ARG A 71 4.36 -0.29 9.45
C ARG A 71 4.16 0.82 10.48
N SER A 72 5.16 1.02 11.34
CA SER A 72 5.24 2.21 12.18
C SER A 72 5.25 3.47 11.30
N GLU A 73 4.70 4.58 11.77
CA GLU A 73 4.60 5.84 11.00
C GLU A 73 5.96 6.29 10.44
N ARG A 74 7.03 6.17 11.23
CA ARG A 74 8.41 6.40 10.78
C ARG A 74 8.81 5.53 9.58
N ASN A 75 8.41 4.26 9.58
CA ASN A 75 8.73 3.33 8.50
C ASN A 75 7.92 3.60 7.23
N ILE A 76 6.75 4.24 7.33
CA ILE A 76 6.00 4.69 6.16
C ILE A 76 6.83 5.80 5.50
N ILE A 77 7.15 6.87 6.23
CA ILE A 77 7.93 8.00 5.70
C ILE A 77 9.25 7.53 5.09
N LEU A 78 10.00 6.66 5.77
CA LEU A 78 11.26 6.10 5.26
C LEU A 78 11.10 5.26 3.98
N PHE A 79 9.96 4.58 3.84
CA PHE A 79 9.61 3.84 2.62
C PHE A 79 9.30 4.79 1.45
N LEU A 80 8.74 5.96 1.73
CA LEU A 80 8.47 7.01 0.72
C LEU A 80 9.75 7.75 0.33
N GLU A 81 10.62 7.97 1.32
CA GLU A 81 11.93 8.59 1.20
C GLU A 81 13.00 7.65 0.61
N ASN A 82 12.63 6.45 0.18
CA ASN A 82 13.49 5.58 -0.63
C ASN A 82 14.79 5.14 0.10
N ARG A 83 14.78 5.02 1.43
CA ARG A 83 15.91 4.53 2.25
C ARG A 83 15.89 3.04 2.58
N PHE A 84 14.85 2.31 2.19
CA PHE A 84 14.82 0.85 2.29
C PHE A 84 14.71 0.26 0.90
N GLU A 85 15.85 -0.25 0.43
CA GLU A 85 15.91 -1.13 -0.73
C GLU A 85 15.06 -2.36 -0.44
N GLU A 86 14.03 -2.52 -1.27
CA GLU A 86 13.25 -3.73 -1.46
C GLU A 86 12.21 -4.10 -0.38
N CYS A 87 11.02 -4.43 -0.85
CA CYS A 87 9.95 -5.09 -0.08
C CYS A 87 10.30 -6.54 0.26
N GLN A 88 11.54 -6.79 0.67
CA GLN A 88 12.05 -8.11 0.94
C GLN A 88 12.01 -8.41 2.44
N THR A 89 11.16 -9.40 2.74
CA THR A 89 11.43 -10.43 3.73
C THR A 89 11.39 -9.97 5.18
N GLU A 90 10.19 -9.93 5.77
CA GLU A 90 10.09 -10.24 7.20
C GLU A 90 10.49 -11.70 7.38
N HIS A 91 11.76 -11.90 7.74
CA HIS A 91 12.21 -13.10 8.41
C HIS A 91 11.46 -13.12 9.75
N VAL A 92 10.34 -13.84 9.79
CA VAL A 92 9.66 -14.20 11.04
C VAL A 92 10.65 -15.06 11.82
N LEU A 93 11.41 -14.44 12.71
CA LEU A 93 11.99 -15.12 13.86
C LEU A 93 10.87 -15.25 14.88
N LEU A 94 10.13 -16.35 14.79
CA LEU A 94 9.48 -16.93 15.96
C LEU A 94 10.58 -17.61 16.77
N ALA A 95 10.83 -17.08 17.97
CA ALA A 95 11.46 -17.75 19.10
C ALA A 95 10.52 -17.53 20.30
N PRO A 96 10.49 -18.40 21.33
CA PRO A 96 11.51 -19.37 21.74
C PRO A 96 11.35 -20.79 21.19
#